data_AF-A0A838S9T5-F1
#
_entry.id   AF-A0A838S9T5-F1
#
_cell.length_a   1.000
_cell.length_b   1.000
_cell.length_c   1.000
_cell.angle_alpha   90.00
_cell.angle_beta   90.00
_cell.angle_gamma   90.00
#
_symmetry.space_group_name_H-M   'P 1'
#
loop_
_entity.id
_entity.type
_entity.pdbx_description
1 polymer ?
#
loop_
_entity_poly.entity_id
_entity_poly.type
_entity_poly.pdbx_seq_one_letter_code
_entity_poly.pdbx_strand_id
1 'polypeptide(L)'
;MDAKQEVERAQTESEATRDEPLPEYVKGERRGRSMVQSVRLPAEKFAAIEEIAARAGVPVSALIRGWVLQGLATEQGTSLRDGIERLAADADRLRRLAAAGEEAVA
;
A
#
# COMPACT_ATOMS: atom_id res chain seq x y z
N MET A 1 6.68 9.29 25.99
CA MET A 1 7.65 8.31 25.46
C MET A 1 7.97 8.75 24.04
N ASP A 2 9.24 8.95 23.70
CA ASP A 2 9.65 9.41 22.36
C ASP A 2 9.68 8.20 21.42
N ALA A 3 8.82 8.20 20.39
CA ALA A 3 8.69 7.10 19.43
C ALA A 3 10.02 6.76 18.74
N LYS A 4 10.93 7.73 18.62
CA LYS A 4 12.27 7.51 18.08
C LYS A 4 13.10 6.61 19.01
N GLN A 5 13.02 6.83 20.31
CA GLN A 5 13.74 6.04 21.32
C GLN A 5 13.21 4.59 21.39
N GLU A 6 11.91 4.39 21.16
CA GLU A 6 11.32 3.05 21.13
C GLU A 6 11.80 2.23 19.93
N VAL A 7 11.87 2.86 18.74
CA VAL A 7 12.39 2.21 17.53
C VAL A 7 13.87 1.85 17.69
N GLU A 8 14.68 2.77 18.22
CA GLU A 8 16.11 2.55 18.42
C GLU A 8 16.38 1.43 19.44
N ARG A 9 15.57 1.35 20.51
CA ARG A 9 15.64 0.25 21.47
C ARG A 9 15.26 -1.09 20.85
N ALA A 10 14.15 -1.14 20.13
CA ALA A 10 13.69 -2.35 19.45
C ALA A 10 14.71 -2.84 18.40
N GLN A 11 15.35 -1.92 17.68
CA GLN A 11 16.38 -2.26 16.70
C GLN A 11 17.63 -2.84 17.38
N THR A 12 18.08 -2.24 18.49
CA THR A 12 19.23 -2.72 19.25
C THR A 12 18.99 -4.11 19.86
N GLU A 13 17.80 -4.34 20.43
CA GLU A 13 17.37 -5.64 20.96
C GLU A 13 17.34 -6.71 19.84
N SER A 14 16.87 -6.33 18.64
CA SER A 14 16.79 -7.25 17.49
C SER A 14 18.17 -7.59 16.91
N GLU A 15 19.10 -6.64 16.81
CA GLU A 15 20.45 -6.90 16.29
C GLU A 15 21.28 -7.76 17.26
N ALA A 16 21.09 -7.58 18.57
CA ALA A 16 21.78 -8.37 19.59
C ALA A 16 21.42 -9.86 19.55
N THR A 17 20.19 -10.20 19.13
CA THR A 17 19.63 -11.56 19.15
C THR A 17 19.52 -12.19 17.76
N ARG A 18 20.05 -11.53 16.71
CA ARG A 18 19.92 -11.96 15.31
C ARG A 18 20.42 -13.38 15.05
N ASP A 19 21.52 -13.75 15.70
CA ASP A 19 22.19 -15.04 15.49
C ASP A 19 21.78 -16.09 16.54
N GLU A 20 20.85 -15.74 17.44
CA GLU A 20 20.30 -16.70 18.41
C GLU A 20 19.37 -17.70 17.70
N PRO A 21 19.44 -19.00 18.08
CA PRO A 21 18.54 -19.99 17.53
C PRO A 21 17.10 -19.66 17.91
N LEU A 22 16.20 -19.70 16.92
CA LEU A 22 14.76 -19.54 17.16
C LEU A 22 14.25 -20.65 18.10
N PRO A 23 13.37 -20.34 19.07
CA PRO A 23 12.80 -21.35 19.96
C PRO A 23 12.08 -22.46 19.17
N GLU A 24 12.18 -23.71 19.63
CA GLU A 24 11.66 -24.89 18.91
C GLU A 24 10.16 -24.85 18.60
N TYR A 25 9.37 -24.09 19.37
CA TYR A 25 7.94 -23.91 19.15
C TYR A 25 7.60 -22.89 18.05
N VAL A 26 8.58 -22.11 17.58
CA VAL A 26 8.39 -21.09 16.53
C VAL A 26 8.49 -21.75 15.15
N LYS A 27 7.33 -22.07 14.57
CA LYS A 27 7.24 -22.45 13.16
C LYS A 27 7.05 -21.20 12.32
N GLY A 28 8.05 -20.84 11.51
CA GLY A 28 7.94 -19.76 10.55
C GLY A 28 6.89 -20.09 9.48
N GLU A 29 5.77 -19.39 9.48
CA GLU A 29 4.79 -19.47 8.40
C GLU A 29 5.21 -18.53 7.27
N ARG A 30 5.66 -19.09 6.15
CA ARG A 30 5.88 -18.28 4.94
C ARG A 30 4.52 -17.82 4.42
N ARG A 31 4.16 -16.56 4.70
CA ARG A 31 3.02 -15.88 4.07
C ARG A 31 3.15 -16.02 2.54
N GLY A 32 2.01 -16.32 1.89
CA GLY A 32 1.91 -16.82 0.52
C GLY A 32 2.88 -16.21 -0.49
N ARG A 33 3.43 -17.06 -1.36
CA ARG A 33 4.38 -16.64 -2.41
C ARG A 33 3.72 -15.62 -3.32
N SER A 34 4.24 -14.40 -3.34
CA SER A 34 3.86 -13.42 -4.35
C SER A 34 4.39 -13.89 -5.71
N MET A 35 3.53 -13.90 -6.72
CA MET A 35 3.90 -14.23 -8.10
C MET A 35 4.33 -12.95 -8.81
N VAL A 36 5.43 -13.00 -9.57
CA VAL A 36 5.88 -11.88 -10.41
C VAL A 36 5.35 -12.09 -11.83
N GLN A 37 4.55 -11.12 -12.32
CA GLN A 37 4.10 -11.06 -13.70
C GLN A 37 4.76 -9.88 -14.39
N SER A 38 5.46 -10.13 -15.51
CA SER A 38 6.05 -9.08 -16.34
C SER A 38 5.12 -8.74 -17.50
N VAL A 39 4.90 -7.44 -17.76
CA VAL A 39 4.10 -6.94 -18.88
C VAL A 39 4.92 -5.86 -19.59
N ARG A 40 4.90 -5.86 -20.92
CA ARG A 40 5.53 -4.78 -21.71
C ARG A 40 4.52 -3.66 -21.91
N LEU A 41 4.94 -2.44 -21.61
CA LEU A 41 4.16 -1.23 -21.84
C LEU A 41 4.91 -0.34 -22.83
N PRO A 42 4.19 0.45 -23.65
CA PRO A 42 4.80 1.55 -24.38
C PRO A 42 5.46 2.53 -23.40
N ALA A 43 6.64 3.06 -23.77
CA ALA A 43 7.46 3.89 -22.88
C ALA A 43 6.70 5.14 -22.41
N GLU A 44 5.94 5.76 -23.31
CA GLU A 44 5.12 6.94 -23.03
C GLU A 44 3.99 6.64 -22.03
N LYS A 45 3.46 5.42 -22.03
CA LYS A 45 2.44 5.01 -21.06
C LYS A 45 3.05 4.74 -19.70
N PHE A 46 4.23 4.12 -19.65
CA PHE A 46 4.92 3.90 -18.40
C PHE A 46 5.32 5.23 -17.73
N ALA A 47 5.84 6.19 -18.49
CA ALA A 47 6.18 7.53 -17.99
C ALA A 47 4.97 8.23 -17.35
N ALA A 48 3.78 8.16 -17.97
CA ALA A 48 2.56 8.72 -17.40
C ALA A 48 2.18 8.07 -16.06
N ILE A 49 2.47 6.78 -15.88
CA ILE A 49 2.24 6.07 -14.60
C ILE A 49 3.22 6.57 -13.54
N GLU A 50 4.49 6.79 -13.91
CA GLU A 50 5.51 7.33 -13.01
C GLU A 50 5.13 8.71 -12.48
N GLU A 51 4.63 9.59 -13.34
CA GLU A 51 4.14 10.92 -12.95
C GLU A 51 2.96 10.84 -11.96
N ILE A 52 2.00 9.93 -12.21
CA ILE A 52 0.86 9.73 -11.32
C ILE A 52 1.33 9.21 -9.96
N ALA A 53 2.25 8.24 -9.95
CA ALA A 53 2.80 7.67 -8.73
C ALA A 53 3.57 8.72 -7.90
N ALA A 54 4.39 9.54 -8.56
CA ALA A 54 5.14 10.62 -7.93
C ALA A 54 4.20 11.65 -7.30
N ARG A 55 3.17 12.11 -8.04
CA ARG A 55 2.16 13.06 -7.50
C ARG A 55 1.37 12.47 -6.34
N ALA A 56 1.14 11.16 -6.34
CA ALA A 56 0.43 10.47 -5.26
C ALA A 56 1.35 10.10 -4.08
N GLY A 57 2.67 10.29 -4.19
CA GLY A 57 3.63 9.92 -3.14
C GLY A 57 3.72 8.41 -2.90
N VAL A 58 3.45 7.57 -3.91
CA VAL A 58 3.46 6.11 -3.78
C VAL A 58 4.44 5.45 -4.76
N PRO A 59 4.98 4.27 -4.45
CA PRO A 59 5.77 3.51 -5.40
C PRO A 59 4.96 3.11 -6.65
N VAL A 60 5.58 3.16 -7.82
CA VAL A 60 4.97 2.78 -9.11
C VAL A 60 4.38 1.36 -9.06
N SER A 61 5.09 0.41 -8.46
CA SER A 61 4.63 -0.96 -8.29
C SER A 61 3.38 -1.07 -7.40
N ALA A 62 3.28 -0.24 -6.36
CA ALA A 62 2.12 -0.20 -5.48
C ALA A 62 0.89 0.37 -6.21
N LEU A 63 1.08 1.44 -7.01
CA LEU A 63 0.04 2.02 -7.84
C LEU A 63 -0.51 1.01 -8.86
N ILE A 64 0.39 0.37 -9.64
CA ILE A 64 0.02 -0.63 -10.65
C ILE A 64 -0.71 -1.80 -10.00
N ARG A 65 -0.21 -2.32 -8.86
CA ARG A 65 -0.88 -3.38 -8.10
C ARG A 65 -2.29 -2.98 -7.70
N GLY A 66 -2.48 -1.75 -7.21
CA GLY A 66 -3.79 -1.22 -6.85
C GLY A 66 -4.76 -1.21 -8.03
N TRP A 67 -4.32 -0.71 -9.18
CA TRP A 67 -5.16 -0.69 -10.40
C TRP A 67 -5.52 -2.09 -10.89
N VAL A 68 -4.58 -3.04 -10.88
CA VAL A 68 -4.86 -4.43 -11.28
C VAL A 68 -5.91 -5.08 -10.37
N LEU A 69 -5.77 -4.93 -9.05
CA LEU A 69 -6.74 -5.48 -8.10
C LEU A 69 -8.12 -4.81 -8.22
N GLN A 70 -8.15 -3.52 -8.49
CA GLN A 70 -9.39 -2.81 -8.77
C GLN A 70 -10.06 -3.33 -10.04
N GLY A 71 -9.32 -3.48 -11.14
CA GLY A 71 -9.86 -4.03 -12.39
C GLY A 71 -10.41 -5.44 -12.18
N LEU A 72 -9.70 -6.27 -11.42
CA LEU A 72 -10.16 -7.62 -11.08
C LEU A 72 -11.47 -7.61 -10.29
N ALA A 73 -11.60 -6.72 -9.29
CA ALA A 73 -12.82 -6.59 -8.51
C ALA A 73 -14.02 -6.14 -9.36
N THR A 74 -13.78 -5.28 -10.36
CA THR A 74 -14.79 -4.84 -11.33
C THR A 74 -15.24 -6.00 -12.22
N GLU A 75 -14.30 -6.79 -12.76
CA GLU A 75 -14.59 -7.93 -13.64
C GLU A 75 -15.28 -9.10 -12.92
N GLN A 76 -14.96 -9.32 -11.64
CA GLN A 76 -15.55 -10.42 -10.86
C GLN A 76 -17.01 -10.18 -10.43
N GLY A 77 -17.65 -9.11 -10.91
CA GLY A 77 -19.01 -8.78 -10.54
C GLY A 77 -19.05 -8.37 -9.07
N THR A 78 -18.57 -7.17 -8.80
CA THR A 78 -18.70 -6.51 -7.51
C THR A 78 -20.13 -6.66 -7.02
N SER A 79 -20.35 -7.27 -5.84
CA SER A 79 -21.69 -7.29 -5.28
C SER A 79 -22.16 -5.84 -5.08
N LEU A 80 -23.46 -5.57 -5.16
CA LEU A 80 -23.99 -4.21 -4.95
C LEU A 80 -23.43 -3.58 -3.66
N ARG A 81 -23.24 -4.41 -2.62
CA ARG A 81 -22.62 -4.02 -1.36
C ARG A 81 -21.19 -3.51 -1.54
N ASP A 82 -20.33 -4.27 -2.21
CA ASP A 82 -18.93 -3.91 -2.44
C ASP A 82 -18.83 -2.62 -3.27
N GLY A 83 -19.76 -2.39 -4.20
CA GLY A 83 -19.86 -1.17 -4.99
C GLY A 83 -20.23 0.04 -4.14
N ILE A 84 -21.19 -0.12 -3.21
CA ILE A 84 -21.60 0.93 -2.27
C ILE A 84 -20.47 1.26 -1.28
N GLU A 85 -19.81 0.25 -0.71
CA GLU A 85 -18.69 0.45 0.22
C GLU A 85 -17.54 1.23 -0.46
N ARG A 86 -17.27 0.92 -1.73
CA ARG A 86 -16.28 1.65 -2.52
C ARG A 86 -16.68 3.11 -2.77
N LEU A 87 -17.92 3.37 -3.16
CA LEU A 87 -18.42 4.74 -3.38
C LEU A 87 -18.35 5.57 -2.09
N ALA A 88 -18.69 4.97 -0.95
CA ALA A 88 -18.59 5.63 0.35
C ALA A 88 -17.13 6.02 0.68
N ALA A 89 -16.17 5.12 0.43
CA ALA A 89 -14.76 5.40 0.64
C ALA A 89 -14.24 6.54 -0.26
N ASP A 90 -14.68 6.57 -1.52
CA ASP A 90 -14.32 7.64 -2.46
C ASP A 90 -14.94 9.00 -2.03
N ALA A 91 -16.20 9.00 -1.58
CA ALA A 91 -16.84 10.20 -1.04
C ALA A 91 -16.11 10.74 0.20
N ASP A 92 -15.69 9.86 1.11
CA ASP A 92 -14.92 10.26 2.30
C ASP A 92 -13.54 10.78 1.94
N ARG A 93 -12.89 10.23 0.91
CA ARG A 93 -11.64 10.75 0.39
C ARG A 93 -11.82 12.16 -0.15
N LEU A 94 -12.88 12.40 -0.92
CA LEU A 94 -13.19 13.74 -1.45
C LEU A 94 -13.48 14.74 -0.34
N ARG A 95 -14.23 14.36 0.70
CA ARG A 95 -14.47 15.22 1.88
C ARG A 95 -13.17 15.62 2.57
N ARG A 96 -12.25 14.66 2.77
CA ARG A 96 -10.92 14.96 3.36
C ARG A 96 -10.11 15.90 2.49
N LEU A 97 -10.14 15.73 1.18
CA LEU A 97 -9.46 16.63 0.25
C LEU A 97 -10.07 18.03 0.23
N ALA A 98 -11.39 18.14 0.31
CA ALA A 98 -12.09 19.43 0.42
C ALA A 98 -11.72 20.16 1.71
N ALA A 99 -11.75 19.48 2.86
CA ALA A 99 -11.36 20.05 4.14
C ALA A 99 -9.89 20.51 4.15
N ALA A 100 -8.97 19.70 3.62
CA ALA A 100 -7.56 20.07 3.50
C ALA A 100 -7.32 21.20 2.49
N GLY A 101 -8.17 21.33 1.47
CA GLY A 101 -8.12 22.42 0.50
C GLY A 101 -8.68 23.74 1.05
N GLU A 102 -9.66 23.70 1.95
CA GLU A 102 -10.22 24.87 2.61
C GLU A 102 -9.25 25.48 3.65
N GLU A 103 -8.45 24.67 4.34
CA GLU A 103 -7.42 25.14 5.29
C GLU A 103 -6.20 25.81 4.61
N ALA A 104 -5.96 25.56 3.33
CA ALA A 104 -4.84 26.16 2.59
C ALA A 104 -5.14 27.57 2.04
N VAL A 105 -6.40 28.03 2.14
CA VAL A 105 -6.89 29.31 1.60
C VAL A 105 -7.28 30.31 2.71
N ALA A 106 -7.23 29.90 3.98
CA ALA A 106 -7.45 30.74 5.16
C ALA A 106 -6.12 31.24 5.76
#